data_AF-A0A817H967-F1
#
_entry.id   AF-A0A817H967-F1
#
_cell.length_a   1.000
_cell.length_b   1.000
_cell.length_c   1.000
_cell.angle_alpha   90.00
_cell.angle_beta   90.00
_cell.angle_gamma   90.00
#
_symmetry.space_group_name_H-M   'P 1'
#
loop_
_entity.id
_entity.type
_entity.pdbx_description
1 polymer ?
#
loop_
_entity_poly.entity_id
_entity_poly.type
_entity_poly.pdbx_seq_one_letter_code
_entity_poly.pdbx_strand_id
1 'polypeptide(L)'
;MSSTSTQQVRPVIECFCQILSLYGFSPITPEIFRLAKFNRNEATIPLWRLIFEILHFDPTSCNQQQTMNKFDQIPKDELVNMIKSNLFTCGYTYEHFLSLDNKMEKGSQQLLICLGWLIYQIKLIEKCMKECLNSNSILDYDDTSSLYKVN
;
A
#
# COMPACT_ATOMS: atom_id res chain seq x y z
N MET A 1 -33.93 -2.87 7.80
CA MET A 1 -32.79 -3.54 8.45
C MET A 1 -31.61 -3.58 7.48
N SER A 2 -30.77 -2.53 7.37
CA SER A 2 -29.52 -2.58 6.56
C SER A 2 -28.48 -1.48 6.89
N SER A 3 -28.43 -0.96 8.12
CA SER A 3 -27.59 0.23 8.42
C SER A 3 -26.33 -0.06 9.23
N THR A 4 -26.13 -1.28 9.72
CA THR A 4 -25.02 -1.61 10.64
C THR A 4 -23.74 -2.03 9.93
N SER A 5 -23.80 -2.53 8.69
CA SER A 5 -22.62 -3.04 7.98
C SER A 5 -21.68 -1.95 7.46
N THR A 6 -22.22 -0.82 7.00
CA THR A 6 -21.41 0.32 6.53
C THR A 6 -20.71 1.07 7.65
N GLN A 7 -21.23 1.00 8.88
CA GLN A 7 -20.70 1.72 10.03
C GLN A 7 -19.39 1.10 10.56
N GLN A 8 -19.19 -0.21 10.38
CA GLN A 8 -17.97 -0.92 10.78
C GLN A 8 -16.85 -0.85 9.74
N VAL A 9 -17.19 -0.65 8.46
CA VAL A 9 -16.20 -0.61 7.37
C VAL A 9 -15.31 0.64 7.46
N ARG A 10 -15.88 1.77 7.87
CA ARG A 10 -15.14 3.05 7.94
C ARG A 10 -13.96 3.00 8.93
N PRO A 11 -14.14 2.57 10.20
CA PRO A 11 -13.01 2.42 11.13
C PRO A 11 -11.91 1.47 10.64
N VAL A 12 -12.28 0.39 9.94
CA VAL A 12 -11.30 -0.56 9.37
C VAL A 12 -10.46 0.10 8.28
N ILE A 13 -11.10 0.86 7.38
CA ILE A 13 -10.38 1.60 6.33
C ILE A 13 -9.50 2.70 6.96
N GLU A 14 -10.00 3.41 7.99
CA GLU A 14 -9.22 4.40 8.73
C GLU A 14 -7.97 3.78 9.36
N CYS A 15 -8.11 2.64 10.02
CA CYS A 15 -6.98 1.89 10.59
C CYS A 15 -6.01 1.44 9.50
N PHE A 16 -6.50 0.95 8.36
CA PHE A 16 -5.66 0.58 7.22
C PHE A 16 -4.85 1.78 6.68
N CYS A 17 -5.48 2.94 6.51
CA CYS A 17 -4.81 4.18 6.13
C CYS A 17 -3.72 4.60 7.13
N GLN A 18 -3.97 4.43 8.42
CA GLN A 18 -2.98 4.72 9.46
C GLN A 18 -1.77 3.78 9.35
N ILE A 19 -2.00 2.48 9.17
CA ILE A 19 -0.91 1.49 8.97
C ILE A 19 -0.06 1.92 7.77
N LEU A 20 -0.69 2.18 6.61
CA LEU A 20 0.05 2.64 5.43
C LEU A 20 0.89 3.91 5.73
N SER A 21 0.34 4.85 6.49
CA SER A 21 1.07 6.09 6.84
C SER A 21 2.28 5.81 7.75
N LEU A 22 2.20 4.83 8.66
CA LEU A 22 3.31 4.43 9.53
C LEU A 22 4.47 3.81 8.75
N TYR A 23 4.17 3.06 7.69
CA TYR A 23 5.17 2.52 6.77
C TYR A 23 5.48 3.48 5.62
N GLY A 24 5.34 4.80 5.80
CA GLY A 24 5.81 5.79 4.84
C GLY A 24 5.19 5.71 3.44
N PHE A 25 4.03 5.07 3.27
CA PHE A 25 3.27 5.13 2.02
C PHE A 25 2.67 6.54 1.84
N SER A 26 2.29 6.84 0.61
CA SER A 26 1.58 8.08 0.30
C SER A 26 0.31 8.25 1.14
N PRO A 27 0.01 9.48 1.60
CA PRO A 27 -1.17 9.73 2.39
C PRO A 27 -2.43 9.42 1.57
N ILE A 28 -3.15 8.37 1.97
CA ILE A 28 -4.42 7.98 1.37
C ILE A 28 -5.53 8.08 2.42
N THR A 29 -6.64 8.70 2.06
CA THR A 29 -7.77 8.88 2.97
C THR A 29 -8.87 7.84 2.71
N PRO A 30 -9.68 7.49 3.72
CA PRO A 30 -10.85 6.62 3.55
C PRO A 30 -11.81 7.12 2.46
N GLU A 31 -11.84 8.42 2.24
CA GLU A 31 -12.64 9.06 1.20
C GLU A 31 -12.24 8.62 -0.21
N ILE A 32 -10.95 8.41 -0.47
CA ILE A 32 -10.47 7.88 -1.76
C ILE A 32 -11.06 6.49 -2.04
N PHE A 33 -11.12 5.62 -1.03
CA PHE A 33 -11.74 4.30 -1.16
C PHE A 33 -13.24 4.39 -1.41
N ARG A 34 -13.92 5.33 -0.76
CA ARG A 34 -15.35 5.61 -1.00
C ARG A 34 -15.58 6.10 -2.42
N LEU A 35 -14.79 7.05 -2.90
CA LEU A 35 -14.87 7.59 -4.26
C LEU A 35 -14.62 6.50 -5.31
N ALA A 36 -13.60 5.67 -5.10
CA ALA A 36 -13.28 4.55 -5.98
C ALA A 36 -14.40 3.50 -6.05
N LYS A 37 -15.05 3.22 -4.92
CA LYS A 37 -16.23 2.34 -4.88
C LYS A 37 -17.36 2.85 -5.79
N PHE A 38 -17.51 4.17 -5.93
CA PHE A 38 -18.48 4.80 -6.84
C PHE A 38 -17.89 5.16 -8.20
N ASN A 39 -16.73 4.59 -8.55
CA ASN A 39 -16.02 4.80 -9.81
C ASN A 39 -15.79 6.29 -10.15
N ARG A 40 -15.46 7.09 -9.13
CA ARG A 40 -15.13 8.51 -9.26
C ARG A 40 -13.67 8.69 -9.67
N ASN A 41 -13.41 9.58 -10.62
CA ASN A 41 -12.10 9.72 -11.26
C ASN A 41 -11.06 10.32 -10.31
N GLU A 42 -11.50 11.08 -9.30
CA GLU A 42 -10.67 11.71 -8.28
C GLU A 42 -9.83 10.69 -7.49
N ALA A 43 -10.28 9.43 -7.42
CA ALA A 43 -9.57 8.36 -6.73
C ALA A 43 -8.53 7.62 -7.59
N THR A 44 -8.46 7.89 -8.90
CA THR A 44 -7.59 7.13 -9.83
C THR A 44 -6.11 7.30 -9.53
N ILE A 45 -5.60 8.54 -9.56
CA ILE A 45 -4.18 8.84 -9.35
C ILE A 45 -3.69 8.38 -7.97
N PRO A 46 -4.40 8.65 -6.85
CA PRO A 46 -3.99 8.13 -5.54
C PRO A 46 -3.90 6.60 -5.50
N LEU A 47 -4.83 5.89 -6.16
CA LEU A 47 -4.81 4.43 -6.19
C LEU A 47 -3.68 3.87 -7.06
N TRP A 48 -3.39 4.48 -8.22
CA TRP A 48 -2.23 4.11 -9.03
C TRP A 48 -0.93 4.26 -8.24
N ARG A 49 -0.79 5.35 -7.48
CA ARG A 49 0.37 5.59 -6.62
C ARG A 49 0.49 4.53 -5.55
N LEU A 50 -0.60 4.23 -4.84
CA LEU A 50 -0.58 3.21 -3.80
C LEU A 50 -0.22 1.82 -4.36
N ILE A 51 -0.76 1.44 -5.52
CA ILE A 51 -0.40 0.16 -6.17
C ILE A 51 1.09 0.14 -6.51
N PHE A 52 1.62 1.22 -7.08
CA PHE A 52 3.04 1.33 -7.41
C PHE A 52 3.93 1.17 -6.17
N GLU A 53 3.60 1.86 -5.08
CA GLU A 53 4.33 1.78 -3.82
C GLU A 53 4.27 0.38 -3.21
N ILE A 54 3.11 -0.27 -3.24
CA ILE A 54 2.93 -1.63 -2.74
C ILE A 54 3.74 -2.65 -3.55
N LEU A 55 3.81 -2.50 -4.88
CA LEU A 55 4.63 -3.37 -5.72
C LEU A 55 6.13 -3.26 -5.43
N HIS A 56 6.58 -2.08 -5.00
CA HIS A 56 7.98 -1.81 -4.63
C HIS A 56 8.19 -1.78 -3.11
N PHE A 57 7.21 -2.26 -2.34
CA PHE A 57 7.29 -2.25 -0.89
C PHE A 57 8.28 -3.30 -0.41
N ASP A 58 9.38 -2.82 0.14
CA ASP A 58 10.33 -3.63 0.89
C ASP A 58 10.37 -3.13 2.34
N PRO A 59 9.86 -3.95 3.30
CA PRO A 59 9.82 -3.61 4.72
C PRO A 59 11.19 -3.34 5.33
N THR A 60 12.26 -3.93 4.78
CA THR A 60 13.62 -3.81 5.31
C THR A 60 14.36 -2.59 4.76
N SER A 61 13.77 -1.92 3.77
CA SER A 61 14.40 -0.79 3.09
C SER A 61 13.96 0.55 3.71
N CYS A 62 14.91 1.34 4.21
CA CYS A 62 14.65 2.71 4.66
C CYS A 62 14.32 3.69 3.50
N ASN A 63 14.19 3.21 2.26
CA ASN A 63 14.18 4.02 1.05
C ASN A 63 12.77 4.31 0.51
N GLN A 64 11.70 4.12 1.29
CA GLN A 64 10.33 4.29 0.80
C GLN A 64 10.04 5.71 0.28
N GLN A 65 10.69 6.74 0.84
CA GLN A 65 10.62 8.11 0.32
C GLN A 65 11.20 8.25 -1.10
N GLN A 66 12.19 7.42 -1.48
CA GLN A 66 12.74 7.40 -2.83
C GLN A 66 11.75 6.81 -3.83
N THR A 67 10.93 5.83 -3.40
CA THR A 67 9.86 5.24 -4.22
C THR A 67 8.78 6.28 -4.52
N MET A 68 8.41 7.12 -3.55
CA MET A 68 7.46 8.23 -3.76
C MET A 68 7.95 9.20 -4.85
N ASN A 69 9.23 9.58 -4.79
CA ASN A 69 9.83 10.50 -5.75
C ASN A 69 9.89 9.91 -7.17
N LYS A 70 10.03 8.58 -7.31
CA LYS A 70 10.04 7.92 -8.62
C LYS A 70 8.68 7.99 -9.33
N PHE A 71 7.57 7.94 -8.58
CA PHE A 71 6.23 8.02 -9.17
C PHE A 71 6.02 9.35 -9.92
N ASP A 72 6.52 10.45 -9.36
CA ASP A 72 6.37 11.79 -9.95
C ASP A 72 7.35 12.09 -11.08
N GLN A 73 8.44 11.32 -11.18
CA GLN A 73 9.48 11.50 -12.20
C GLN A 73 9.22 10.73 -13.48
N ILE A 74 8.47 9.61 -13.41
CA ILE A 74 8.22 8.73 -14.55
C ILE A 74 7.00 9.26 -15.35
N PRO A 75 7.08 9.34 -16.69
CA PRO A 75 5.93 9.67 -17.52
C PRO A 75 4.75 8.72 -17.27
N LYS A 76 3.53 9.26 -17.23
CA LYS A 76 2.31 8.49 -16.91
C LYS A 76 2.15 7.21 -17.74
N ASP A 77 2.41 7.28 -19.04
CA ASP A 77 2.25 6.13 -19.93
C ASP A 77 3.22 4.99 -19.61
N GLU A 78 4.48 5.34 -19.33
CA GLU A 78 5.51 4.38 -18.94
C GLU A 78 5.19 3.78 -17.56
N LEU A 79 4.72 4.60 -16.63
CA LEU A 79 4.32 4.19 -15.29
C LEU A 79 3.15 3.21 -15.32
N VAL A 80 2.10 3.47 -16.11
CA VAL A 80 0.97 2.53 -16.26
C VAL A 80 1.44 1.20 -16.84
N ASN A 81 2.26 1.23 -17.90
CA ASN A 81 2.77 0.01 -18.52
C ASN A 81 3.64 -0.80 -17.56
N MET A 82 4.50 -0.13 -16.79
CA MET A 82 5.34 -0.76 -15.77
C MET A 82 4.48 -1.41 -14.68
N ILE A 83 3.47 -0.70 -14.15
CA ILE A 83 2.57 -1.25 -13.12
C ILE A 83 1.79 -2.45 -13.67
N LYS A 84 1.23 -2.35 -14.88
CA LYS A 84 0.53 -3.47 -15.54
C LYS A 84 1.45 -4.68 -15.73
N SER A 85 2.68 -4.45 -16.17
CA SER A 85 3.67 -5.53 -16.36
C SER A 85 4.01 -6.20 -15.03
N ASN A 86 4.31 -5.43 -13.99
CA ASN A 86 4.59 -5.98 -12.65
C ASN A 86 3.40 -6.77 -12.09
N LEU A 87 2.18 -6.24 -12.23
CA LEU A 87 0.96 -6.93 -11.82
C LEU A 87 0.76 -8.25 -12.59
N PHE A 88 1.04 -8.25 -13.90
CA PHE A 88 0.99 -9.47 -14.71
C PHE A 88 2.00 -10.50 -14.24
N THR A 89 3.24 -10.10 -13.91
CA THR A 89 4.27 -10.98 -13.33
C THR A 89 3.85 -11.52 -11.96
N CYS A 90 3.08 -10.77 -11.18
CA CYS A 90 2.46 -11.23 -9.93
C CYS A 90 1.25 -12.16 -10.14
N GLY A 91 0.78 -12.34 -11.38
CA GLY A 91 -0.33 -13.21 -11.74
C GLY A 91 -1.70 -12.51 -11.87
N TYR A 92 -1.75 -11.18 -11.91
CA TYR A 92 -3.00 -10.44 -12.10
C TYR A 92 -3.37 -10.36 -13.58
N THR A 93 -4.45 -11.04 -13.97
CA THR A 93 -4.89 -11.15 -15.38
C THR A 93 -6.27 -10.54 -15.64
N TYR A 94 -6.75 -9.65 -14.77
CA TYR A 94 -8.08 -9.07 -14.90
C TYR A 94 -8.17 -8.12 -16.12
N GLU A 95 -8.89 -8.56 -17.16
CA GLU A 95 -8.93 -7.88 -18.46
C GLU A 95 -9.40 -6.43 -18.38
N HIS A 96 -10.47 -6.16 -17.62
CA HIS A 96 -11.01 -4.80 -17.47
C HIS A 96 -10.02 -3.80 -16.88
N PHE A 97 -9.06 -4.28 -16.09
CA PHE A 97 -7.97 -3.45 -15.57
C PHE A 97 -6.88 -3.26 -16.63
N LEU A 98 -6.50 -4.33 -17.35
CA LEU A 98 -5.48 -4.26 -18.39
C LEU A 98 -5.92 -3.36 -19.55
N SER A 99 -7.22 -3.31 -19.83
CA SER A 99 -7.84 -2.43 -20.84
C SER A 99 -7.94 -0.95 -20.43
N LEU A 100 -7.57 -0.58 -19.20
CA LEU A 100 -7.59 0.82 -18.77
C LEU A 100 -6.66 1.67 -19.63
N ASP A 101 -7.05 2.92 -19.86
CA ASP A 101 -6.19 3.87 -20.55
C ASP A 101 -4.91 4.15 -19.75
N ASN A 102 -3.90 4.65 -20.45
CA ASN A 102 -2.64 5.05 -19.86
C ASN A 102 -2.67 6.46 -19.26
N LYS A 103 -3.78 7.18 -19.45
CA LYS A 103 -3.96 8.56 -18.96
C LYS A 103 -4.29 8.64 -17.47
N MET A 104 -4.61 7.49 -16.86
CA MET A 104 -4.99 7.37 -15.44
C MET A 104 -6.24 8.19 -15.10
N GLU A 105 -7.14 8.42 -16.05
CA GLU A 105 -8.30 9.28 -15.82
C GLU A 105 -9.52 8.52 -15.32
N LYS A 106 -9.59 7.21 -15.60
CA LYS A 106 -10.76 6.37 -15.33
C LYS A 106 -10.37 5.05 -14.68
N GLY A 107 -11.38 4.35 -14.16
CA GLY A 107 -11.23 2.98 -13.67
C GLY A 107 -10.85 2.86 -12.21
N SER A 108 -11.24 3.84 -11.38
CA SER A 108 -10.95 3.79 -9.93
C SER A 108 -11.57 2.57 -9.25
N GLN A 109 -12.69 2.05 -9.75
CA GLN A 109 -13.26 0.81 -9.22
C GLN A 109 -12.39 -0.42 -9.53
N GLN A 110 -11.88 -0.54 -10.76
CA GLN A 110 -10.97 -1.62 -11.16
C GLN A 110 -9.65 -1.52 -10.38
N LEU A 111 -9.15 -0.31 -10.16
CA LEU A 111 -7.98 -0.04 -9.33
C LEU A 111 -8.21 -0.48 -7.88
N LEU A 112 -9.38 -0.20 -7.31
CA LEU A 112 -9.73 -0.63 -5.95
C LEU A 112 -9.77 -2.17 -5.82
N ILE A 113 -10.32 -2.87 -6.82
CA ILE A 113 -10.33 -4.33 -6.86
C ILE A 113 -8.90 -4.88 -6.97
N CYS A 114 -8.10 -4.31 -7.88
CA CYS A 114 -6.70 -4.67 -8.05
C CYS A 114 -5.91 -4.48 -6.75
N LEU A 115 -6.13 -3.36 -6.05
CA LEU A 115 -5.50 -3.06 -4.77
C LEU A 115 -5.85 -4.11 -3.71
N GLY A 116 -7.14 -4.46 -3.59
CA GLY A 116 -7.58 -5.51 -2.65
C GLY A 116 -6.91 -6.87 -2.94
N TRP A 117 -6.84 -7.26 -4.21
CA TRP A 117 -6.14 -8.46 -4.65
C TRP A 117 -4.64 -8.39 -4.33
N LEU A 118 -4.00 -7.26 -4.62
CA LEU A 118 -2.56 -7.08 -4.42
C LEU A 118 -2.18 -7.17 -2.95
N ILE A 119 -2.92 -6.49 -2.06
CA ILE A 119 -2.73 -6.53 -0.60
C ILE A 119 -2.75 -7.98 -0.10
N TYR A 120 -3.71 -8.77 -0.59
CA TYR A 120 -3.82 -10.18 -0.27
C TYR A 120 -2.64 -10.99 -0.84
N GLN A 121 -2.32 -10.80 -2.12
CA GLN A 121 -1.30 -11.57 -2.83
C GLN A 121 0.11 -11.38 -2.26
N ILE A 122 0.49 -10.14 -1.95
CA ILE A 122 1.81 -9.84 -1.37
C ILE A 122 1.84 -10.00 0.15
N LYS A 123 0.70 -10.36 0.76
CA LYS A 123 0.51 -10.48 2.21
C LYS A 123 0.99 -9.24 2.95
N LEU A 124 0.60 -8.05 2.47
CA LEU A 124 1.11 -6.76 2.93
C LEU A 124 1.03 -6.63 4.45
N ILE A 125 -0.13 -6.96 5.02
CA ILE A 125 -0.36 -6.86 6.46
C ILE A 125 0.54 -7.81 7.25
N GLU A 126 0.76 -9.05 6.76
CA GLU A 126 1.69 -9.99 7.42
C GLU A 126 3.12 -9.46 7.38
N LYS A 127 3.55 -8.87 6.26
CA LYS A 127 4.89 -8.27 6.13
C LYS A 127 5.08 -7.11 7.12
N CYS A 128 4.11 -6.19 7.18
CA CYS A 128 4.09 -5.12 8.16
C CYS A 128 4.18 -5.66 9.60
N MET A 129 3.31 -6.61 9.96
CA MET A 129 3.30 -7.19 11.31
C MET A 129 4.62 -7.86 11.69
N LYS A 130 5.25 -8.59 10.76
CA LYS A 130 6.56 -9.22 11.00
C LYS A 130 7.64 -8.21 11.34
N GLU A 131 7.71 -7.08 10.64
CA GLU A 131 8.65 -6.01 10.98
C GLU A 131 8.40 -5.42 12.37
N CYS A 132 7.13 -5.17 12.73
CA CYS A 132 6.81 -4.69 14.08
C CYS A 132 7.29 -5.66 15.16
N LEU A 133 7.14 -6.97 14.94
CA LEU A 133 7.61 -7.99 15.89
C LEU A 133 9.14 -8.06 15.94
N ASN A 134 9.80 -7.99 14.79
CA ASN A 134 11.27 -8.05 14.69
C ASN A 134 11.92 -6.81 15.32
N SER A 135 11.37 -5.61 15.09
CA SER A 135 11.86 -4.35 15.67
C SER A 135 11.77 -4.32 17.20
N ASN A 136 10.80 -4.99 17.80
CA ASN A 136 10.68 -5.09 19.26
C ASN A 136 11.64 -6.11 19.88
N SER A 137 12.11 -7.11 19.11
CA SER A 137 13.08 -8.10 19.61
C SER A 137 14.52 -7.56 19.73
N ILE A 138 14.83 -6.43 19.07
CA ILE A 138 16.17 -5.82 19.04
C ILE A 138 16.40 -4.88 20.24
N LEU A 139 15.36 -4.52 21.01
CA LEU A 139 15.49 -3.61 22.16
C LEU A 139 15.79 -4.29 23.49
N ASP A 140 16.06 -5.61 23.51
CA ASP A 140 16.25 -6.37 24.76
C ASP A 140 17.68 -6.90 24.98
N TYR A 141 18.69 -6.39 24.25
CA TYR A 141 20.08 -6.77 24.48
C TYR A 141 21.01 -5.56 24.68
N ASP A 142 21.78 -5.67 25.76
CA ASP A 142 22.92 -4.87 26.21
C ASP A 142 22.66 -3.54 26.94
N ASP A 143 22.32 -3.62 28.24
CA ASP A 143 22.91 -2.66 29.20
C ASP A 143 23.00 -3.14 30.67
N THR A 144 23.40 -4.40 30.92
CA THR A 144 23.70 -4.84 32.32
C THR A 144 25.03 -5.60 32.53
N SER A 145 25.84 -5.84 31.49
CA SER A 145 27.10 -6.57 31.65
C SER A 145 28.31 -5.74 32.12
N SER A 146 28.15 -4.46 32.45
CA SER A 146 29.27 -3.58 32.85
C SER A 146 29.37 -3.28 34.36
N LEU A 147 28.48 -3.79 35.23
CA LEU A 147 28.49 -3.48 36.67
C LEU A 147 29.04 -4.57 37.62
N TYR A 148 29.58 -5.67 37.10
CA TYR A 148 30.29 -6.66 37.94
C TYR A 148 31.76 -6.79 37.53
N LYS A 149 32.54 -5.73 37.72
CA LYS A 149 33.97 -5.88 38.00
C LYS A 149 34.20 -5.63 39.49
N VAL A 150 34.18 -6.74 40.22
CA VAL A 150 34.79 -6.86 41.54
C VAL A 150 36.28 -6.60 41.38
N ASN A 151 36.77 -5.58 42.08
CA ASN A 151 38.11 -5.53 42.67
C ASN A 151 38.11 -4.47 43.77
#